data_AF-D7TWC9-F1
#
_entry.id   AF-D7TWC9-F1
#
_cell.length_a   1.000
_cell.length_b   1.000
_cell.length_c   1.000
_cell.angle_alpha   90.00
_cell.angle_beta   90.00
_cell.angle_gamma   90.00
#
_symmetry.space_group_name_H-M   'P 1'
#
loop_
_entity.id
_entity.type
_entity.pdbx_description
1 polymer ?
#
loop_
_entity_poly.entity_id
_entity_poly.type
_entity_poly.pdbx_seq_one_letter_code
_entity_poly.pdbx_strand_id
1 'polypeptide(L)'
;MASLFGAGLALTLVGPASAAELPLLTTPLQFSEPANALSLPTWAIHVSSVVEWIIAMILVWKYGEQPGFESWKGLSWGMVPLLGGAFCACTWHFFYNSESLEVLVALQAALTVLGNATMCIAAFRIYQSSQERSKNL
;
A
#
# COMPACT_ATOMS: atom_id res chain seq x y z
N MET A 1 7.38 -27.55 67.30
CA MET A 1 6.67 -28.50 66.43
C MET A 1 7.67 -29.06 65.44
N ALA A 2 7.51 -30.34 65.12
CA ALA A 2 8.56 -31.29 64.78
C ALA A 2 9.32 -31.03 63.46
N SER A 3 10.61 -31.37 63.52
CA SER A 3 11.58 -31.61 62.45
C SER A 3 11.11 -32.68 61.45
N LEU A 4 11.61 -32.68 60.21
CA LEU A 4 12.51 -33.74 59.70
C LEU A 4 13.02 -33.45 58.27
N PHE A 5 14.32 -33.65 58.08
CA PHE A 5 15.01 -33.83 56.79
C PHE A 5 14.47 -35.06 56.04
N GLY A 6 14.56 -35.03 54.70
CA GLY A 6 14.37 -36.22 53.87
C GLY A 6 15.09 -36.09 52.53
N ALA A 7 16.33 -36.60 52.48
CA ALA A 7 17.01 -36.90 51.23
C ALA A 7 16.36 -38.12 50.57
N GLY A 8 16.00 -38.01 49.29
CA GLY A 8 15.46 -39.09 48.49
C GLY A 8 16.04 -39.07 47.09
N LEU A 9 17.06 -39.91 46.87
CA LEU A 9 17.63 -40.24 45.57
C LEU A 9 16.57 -40.98 44.73
N ALA A 10 16.17 -40.44 43.58
CA ALA A 10 15.31 -41.14 42.63
C ALA A 10 15.99 -41.23 41.25
N LEU A 11 16.40 -42.47 41.00
CA LEU A 11 17.03 -43.09 39.84
C LEU A 11 16.48 -42.62 38.47
N THR A 12 17.40 -42.30 37.56
CA THR A 12 17.13 -42.05 36.13
C THR A 12 16.53 -43.30 35.46
N LEU A 13 15.28 -43.19 35.00
CA LEU A 13 14.69 -44.13 34.05
C LEU A 13 14.57 -43.41 32.70
N VAL A 14 15.47 -43.74 31.77
CA VAL A 14 15.36 -43.35 30.36
C VAL A 14 14.14 -44.06 29.80
N GLY A 15 13.02 -43.33 29.70
CA GLY A 15 11.81 -43.76 29.00
C GLY A 15 11.96 -43.62 27.48
N PRO A 16 11.21 -44.38 26.67
CA PRO A 16 11.36 -44.39 25.22
C PRO A 16 11.03 -43.00 24.67
N ALA A 17 11.80 -42.55 23.69
CA ALA A 17 11.60 -41.28 23.00
C ALA A 17 10.16 -41.19 22.47
N SER A 18 9.31 -40.48 23.20
CA SER A 18 8.00 -40.06 22.72
C SER A 18 8.24 -38.96 21.68
N ALA A 19 7.70 -39.13 20.48
CA ALA A 19 7.73 -38.16 19.38
C ALA A 19 6.83 -36.93 19.65
N ALA A 20 6.85 -36.42 20.89
CA ALA A 20 6.05 -35.30 21.38
C ALA A 20 6.90 -34.17 21.96
N GLU A 21 8.23 -34.21 21.81
CA GLU A 21 9.13 -33.11 22.15
C GLU A 21 9.40 -32.28 20.88
N LEU A 22 8.38 -31.55 20.44
CA LEU A 22 8.59 -30.39 19.57
C LEU A 22 8.02 -29.15 20.29
N PRO A 23 8.67 -28.67 21.36
CA PRO A 23 8.21 -27.55 22.16
C PRO A 23 8.51 -26.20 21.47
N LEU A 24 8.30 -26.12 20.15
CA LEU A 24 8.54 -24.91 19.35
C LEU A 24 7.31 -24.49 18.51
N LEU A 25 6.24 -25.29 18.46
CA LEU A 25 5.12 -25.02 17.53
C LEU A 25 3.80 -24.55 18.18
N THR A 26 3.79 -24.20 19.47
CA THR A 26 2.54 -23.81 20.17
C THR A 26 2.61 -22.48 20.92
N THR A 27 3.59 -21.60 20.64
CA THR A 27 3.37 -20.18 20.94
C THR A 27 2.35 -19.66 19.93
N PRO A 28 1.11 -19.28 20.33
CA PRO A 28 0.28 -18.48 19.45
C PRO A 28 1.12 -17.23 19.16
N LEU A 29 1.53 -17.08 17.91
CA LEU A 29 2.33 -15.95 17.52
C LEU A 29 1.40 -14.74 17.56
N GLN A 30 1.41 -14.07 18.70
CA GLN A 30 0.57 -12.92 18.99
C GLN A 30 1.16 -11.74 18.23
N PHE A 31 0.80 -11.63 16.95
CA PHE A 31 1.08 -10.44 16.15
C PHE A 31 0.22 -9.30 16.69
N SER A 32 0.76 -8.55 17.64
CA SER A 32 0.21 -7.26 18.02
C SER A 32 0.80 -6.20 17.12
N GLU A 33 0.00 -5.69 16.18
CA GLU A 33 0.39 -4.53 15.39
C GLU A 33 0.44 -3.27 16.29
N PRO A 34 1.29 -2.29 15.97
CA PRO A 34 1.34 -1.04 16.72
C PRO A 34 0.03 -0.27 16.54
N ALA A 35 -0.31 0.58 17.51
CA ALA A 35 -1.60 1.29 17.56
C ALA A 35 -1.86 2.23 16.35
N ASN A 36 -0.80 2.62 15.66
CA ASN A 36 -0.83 3.45 14.46
C ASN A 36 -0.79 2.63 13.16
N ALA A 37 -0.98 1.31 13.21
CA ALA A 37 -1.15 0.48 12.01
C ALA A 37 -2.51 0.70 11.34
N LEU A 38 -2.54 0.58 10.02
CA LEU A 38 -3.79 0.52 9.27
C LEU A 38 -4.40 -0.86 9.43
N SER A 39 -5.72 -0.91 9.62
CA SER A 39 -6.45 -2.17 9.62
C SER A 39 -6.40 -2.86 8.25
N LEU A 40 -6.55 -4.18 8.21
CA LEU A 40 -6.59 -4.96 6.96
C LEU A 40 -7.61 -4.42 5.94
N PRO A 41 -8.87 -4.07 6.33
CA PRO A 41 -9.80 -3.44 5.39
C PRO A 41 -9.30 -2.10 4.83
N THR A 42 -8.63 -1.29 5.66
CA THR A 42 -8.06 -0.01 5.21
C THR A 42 -6.93 -0.23 4.21
N TRP A 43 -6.06 -1.22 4.46
CA TRP A 43 -5.02 -1.64 3.50
C TRP A 43 -5.61 -2.10 2.16
N ALA A 44 -6.67 -2.90 2.21
CA ALA A 44 -7.34 -3.39 1.01
C ALA A 44 -7.79 -2.22 0.12
N ILE A 45 -8.37 -1.17 0.71
CA ILE A 45 -8.79 0.04 -0.01
C ILE A 45 -7.59 0.77 -0.63
N HIS A 46 -6.50 0.97 0.12
CA HIS A 46 -5.31 1.65 -0.41
C HIS A 46 -4.72 0.92 -1.63
N VAL A 47 -4.54 -0.39 -1.50
CA VAL A 47 -3.95 -1.21 -2.57
C VAL A 47 -4.90 -1.29 -3.76
N SER A 48 -6.21 -1.51 -3.53
CA SER A 48 -7.18 -1.55 -4.62
C SER A 48 -7.24 -0.23 -5.37
N SER A 49 -7.28 0.92 -4.67
CA SER A 49 -7.32 2.23 -5.30
C SER A 49 -6.07 2.55 -6.12
N VAL A 50 -4.88 2.13 -5.67
CA VAL A 50 -3.65 2.26 -6.48
C VAL A 50 -3.74 1.44 -7.76
N VAL A 51 -4.20 0.19 -7.68
CA VAL A 51 -4.39 -0.69 -8.84
C VAL A 51 -5.44 -0.12 -9.80
N GLU A 52 -6.59 0.31 -9.28
CA GLU A 52 -7.66 0.94 -10.06
C GLU A 52 -7.16 2.19 -10.80
N TRP A 53 -6.34 3.01 -10.14
CA TRP A 53 -5.74 4.20 -10.77
C TRP A 53 -4.79 3.84 -11.92
N ILE A 54 -3.93 2.83 -11.72
CA ILE A 54 -3.03 2.35 -12.79
C ILE A 54 -3.83 1.81 -13.98
N ILE A 55 -4.87 1.02 -13.72
CA ILE A 55 -5.78 0.52 -14.76
C ILE A 55 -6.43 1.70 -15.50
N ALA A 56 -6.93 2.70 -14.78
CA ALA A 56 -7.51 3.90 -15.39
C ALA A 56 -6.50 4.63 -16.29
N MET A 57 -5.25 4.80 -15.85
CA MET A 57 -4.19 5.42 -16.65
C MET A 57 -3.94 4.64 -17.95
N ILE A 58 -3.91 3.31 -17.89
CA ILE A 58 -3.76 2.43 -19.06
C ILE A 58 -4.95 2.58 -20.00
N LEU A 59 -6.18 2.60 -19.48
CA LEU A 59 -7.40 2.77 -20.29
C LEU A 59 -7.43 4.13 -20.99
N VAL A 60 -7.09 5.21 -20.29
CA VAL A 60 -6.96 6.56 -20.86
C VAL A 60 -5.91 6.58 -21.97
N TRP A 61 -4.79 5.88 -21.78
CA TRP A 61 -3.74 5.80 -22.79
C TRP A 61 -4.23 5.09 -24.05
N LYS A 62 -4.84 3.92 -23.89
CA LYS A 62 -5.40 3.13 -24.99
C LYS A 62 -6.48 3.90 -25.74
N TYR A 63 -7.29 4.69 -25.04
CA TYR A 63 -8.26 5.57 -25.68
C TYR A 63 -7.57 6.62 -26.57
N GLY A 64 -6.46 7.18 -26.11
CA GLY A 64 -5.65 8.11 -26.90
C GLY A 64 -4.86 7.48 -28.06
N GLU A 65 -4.93 6.16 -28.26
CA GLU A 65 -4.41 5.52 -29.48
C GLU A 65 -5.38 5.61 -30.67
N GLN A 66 -6.64 6.00 -30.41
CA GLN A 66 -7.63 6.17 -31.46
C GLN A 66 -7.37 7.47 -32.26
N PRO A 67 -7.50 7.44 -33.60
CA PRO A 67 -7.31 8.62 -34.43
C PRO A 67 -8.13 9.84 -33.97
N GLY A 68 -7.44 10.96 -33.81
CA GLY A 68 -7.97 12.24 -33.35
C GLY A 68 -8.05 12.39 -31.83
N PHE A 69 -7.90 11.32 -31.04
CA PHE A 69 -7.97 11.35 -29.57
C PHE A 69 -6.60 11.39 -28.89
N GLU A 70 -5.53 11.68 -29.61
CA GLU A 70 -4.14 11.60 -29.16
C GLU A 70 -3.85 12.50 -27.93
N SER A 71 -4.61 13.58 -27.77
CA SER A 71 -4.53 14.47 -26.60
C SER A 71 -4.82 13.77 -25.27
N TRP A 72 -5.56 12.65 -25.28
CA TRP A 72 -5.84 11.85 -24.09
C TRP A 72 -4.60 11.15 -23.53
N LYS A 73 -3.57 10.87 -24.34
CA LYS A 73 -2.27 10.37 -23.81
C LYS A 73 -1.61 11.39 -22.88
N GLY A 74 -1.84 12.68 -23.13
CA GLY A 74 -1.41 13.76 -22.24
C GLY A 74 -2.08 13.69 -20.88
N LEU A 75 -3.35 13.23 -20.81
CA LEU A 75 -4.05 13.02 -19.55
C LEU A 75 -3.46 11.86 -18.75
N SER A 76 -3.14 10.72 -19.39
CA SER A 76 -2.42 9.62 -18.72
C SER A 76 -1.11 10.08 -18.09
N TRP A 77 -0.32 10.89 -18.80
CA TRP A 77 0.89 11.50 -18.23
C TRP A 77 0.57 12.47 -17.09
N GLY A 78 -0.47 13.28 -17.23
CA GLY A 78 -0.93 14.20 -16.21
C GLY A 78 -1.40 13.54 -14.91
N MET A 79 -1.80 12.27 -14.96
CA MET A 79 -2.22 11.47 -13.80
C MET A 79 -1.04 10.90 -12.97
N VAL A 80 0.18 10.88 -13.52
CA VAL A 80 1.36 10.28 -12.87
C VAL A 80 1.70 10.90 -11.50
N PRO A 81 1.66 12.23 -11.31
CA PRO A 81 2.00 12.81 -10.00
C PRO A 81 1.05 12.33 -8.88
N LEU A 82 -0.25 12.18 -9.16
CA LEU A 82 -1.21 11.66 -8.18
C LEU A 82 -0.93 10.20 -7.80
N LEU A 83 -0.50 9.37 -8.78
CA LEU A 83 -0.04 8.02 -8.49
C LEU A 83 1.21 8.02 -7.60
N GLY A 84 2.15 8.93 -7.84
CA GLY A 84 3.31 9.14 -6.97
C GLY A 84 2.90 9.52 -5.54
N GLY A 85 1.89 10.38 -5.39
CA GLY A 85 1.32 10.74 -4.10
C GLY A 85 0.71 9.55 -3.36
N ALA A 86 -0.01 8.68 -4.08
CA ALA A 86 -0.55 7.45 -3.51
C ALA A 86 0.55 6.49 -3.01
N PHE A 87 1.66 6.37 -3.74
CA PHE A 87 2.82 5.60 -3.28
C PHE A 87 3.49 6.21 -2.05
N CYS A 88 3.56 7.55 -1.94
CA CYS A 88 4.06 8.21 -0.73
C CYS A 88 3.21 7.84 0.50
N ALA A 89 1.88 7.94 0.37
CA ALA A 89 0.92 7.56 1.41
C ALA A 89 1.09 6.09 1.83
N CYS A 90 1.08 5.18 0.86
CA CYS A 90 1.21 3.74 1.11
C CYS A 90 2.55 3.40 1.76
N THR A 91 3.64 4.07 1.36
CA THR A 91 4.96 3.87 1.97
C THR A 91 4.97 4.34 3.42
N TRP A 92 4.41 5.52 3.71
CA TRP A 92 4.32 6.02 5.09
C TRP A 92 3.49 5.08 5.98
N HIS A 93 2.37 4.58 5.47
CA HIS A 93 1.53 3.60 6.16
C HIS A 93 2.21 2.23 6.32
N PHE A 94 2.99 1.78 5.34
CA PHE A 94 3.79 0.55 5.42
C PHE A 94 4.78 0.59 6.60
N PHE A 95 5.36 1.75 6.87
CA PHE A 95 6.24 1.99 8.01
C PHE A 95 5.51 2.51 9.25
N TYR A 96 4.24 2.12 9.42
CA TYR A 96 3.42 2.46 10.58
C TYR A 96 3.46 3.96 10.90
N ASN A 97 3.29 4.83 9.91
CA ASN A 97 3.22 6.28 10.12
C ASN A 97 4.42 6.85 10.90
N SER A 98 5.62 6.33 10.67
CA SER A 98 6.83 6.78 11.36
C SER A 98 7.08 8.28 11.14
N GLU A 99 7.36 9.00 12.23
CA GLU A 99 7.73 10.42 12.20
C GLU A 99 8.97 10.68 11.33
N SER A 100 9.92 9.73 11.29
CA SER A 100 11.12 9.82 10.46
C SER A 100 10.83 9.94 8.95
N LEU A 101 9.63 9.56 8.53
CA LEU A 101 9.16 9.55 7.14
C LEU A 101 8.06 10.59 6.89
N GLU A 102 7.81 11.52 7.81
CA GLU A 102 6.77 12.57 7.67
C GLU A 102 6.96 13.42 6.41
N VAL A 103 8.19 13.53 5.90
CA VAL A 103 8.48 14.18 4.61
C VAL A 103 7.67 13.59 3.45
N LEU A 104 7.27 12.31 3.50
CA LEU A 104 6.40 11.68 2.52
C LEU A 104 5.01 12.31 2.49
N VAL A 105 4.50 12.82 3.62
CA VAL A 105 3.21 13.52 3.70
C VAL A 105 3.30 14.86 2.98
N ALA A 106 4.37 15.61 3.21
CA ALA A 106 4.63 16.87 2.49
C ALA A 106 4.80 16.63 0.98
N LEU A 107 5.54 15.58 0.61
CA LEU A 107 5.72 15.19 -0.79
C LEU A 107 4.39 14.75 -1.43
N GLN A 108 3.57 13.97 -0.73
CA GLN A 108 2.22 13.60 -1.17
C GLN A 108 1.37 14.85 -1.43
N ALA A 109 1.40 15.84 -0.54
CA ALA A 109 0.67 17.09 -0.72
C ALA A 109 1.18 17.88 -1.95
N ALA A 110 2.50 17.97 -2.12
CA ALA A 110 3.10 18.62 -3.29
C ALA A 110 2.71 17.92 -4.60
N LEU A 111 2.82 16.58 -4.64
CA LEU A 111 2.41 15.76 -5.77
C LEU A 111 0.91 15.85 -6.05
N THR A 112 0.08 16.08 -5.02
CA THR A 112 -1.36 16.33 -5.18
C THR A 112 -1.62 17.65 -5.88
N VAL A 113 -0.94 18.73 -5.48
CA VAL A 113 -1.05 20.03 -6.16
C VAL A 113 -0.57 19.93 -7.60
N LEU A 114 0.60 19.33 -7.82
CA LEU A 114 1.17 19.13 -9.16
C LEU A 114 0.25 18.27 -10.02
N GLY A 115 -0.26 17.16 -9.50
CA GLY A 115 -1.15 16.24 -10.20
C GLY A 115 -2.46 16.88 -10.64
N ASN A 116 -3.09 17.66 -9.75
CA ASN A 116 -4.30 18.41 -10.11
C ASN A 116 -4.00 19.46 -11.18
N ALA A 117 -2.87 20.16 -11.08
CA ALA A 117 -2.46 21.15 -12.09
C ALA A 117 -2.20 20.49 -13.45
N THR A 118 -1.46 19.38 -13.50
CA THR A 118 -1.16 18.66 -14.75
C THR A 118 -2.41 18.05 -15.37
N MET A 119 -3.32 17.49 -14.58
CA MET A 119 -4.61 17.01 -15.08
C MET A 119 -5.48 18.14 -15.61
N CYS A 120 -5.50 19.32 -14.95
CA CYS A 120 -6.23 20.49 -15.45
C CYS A 120 -5.70 20.96 -16.81
N ILE A 121 -4.38 21.05 -16.96
CA ILE A 121 -3.73 21.38 -18.24
C ILE A 121 -4.07 20.34 -19.31
N ALA A 122 -4.03 19.04 -18.97
CA ALA A 122 -4.38 17.98 -19.91
C ALA A 122 -5.86 18.05 -20.32
N ALA A 123 -6.77 18.31 -19.38
CA ALA A 123 -8.20 18.50 -19.66
C ALA A 123 -8.44 19.70 -20.60
N PHE A 124 -7.74 20.81 -20.38
CA PHE A 124 -7.81 21.97 -21.28
C PHE A 124 -7.34 21.62 -22.70
N ARG A 125 -6.25 20.86 -22.85
CA ARG A 125 -5.78 20.38 -24.15
C ARG A 125 -6.77 19.45 -24.84
N ILE A 126 -7.41 18.55 -24.09
CA ILE A 126 -8.49 17.70 -24.62
C ILE A 126 -9.66 18.57 -25.12
N TYR A 127 -10.05 19.60 -24.37
CA TYR A 127 -11.10 20.53 -24.78
C TYR A 127 -10.74 21.23 -26.09
N GLN A 128 -9.52 21.78 -26.22
CA GLN A 128 -9.07 22.42 -27.46
C GLN A 128 -9.12 21.46 -28.66
N SER A 129 -8.56 20.25 -28.53
CA SER A 129 -8.61 19.24 -29.59
C SER A 129 -10.05 18.83 -29.95
N SER A 130 -10.95 18.81 -28.98
CA SER A 130 -12.38 18.54 -29.21
C SER A 130 -13.05 19.66 -30.01
N GLN A 131 -12.76 20.92 -29.70
CA GLN A 131 -13.27 22.07 -30.46
C GLN A 131 -12.76 22.09 -31.91
N GLU A 132 -11.48 21.78 -32.12
CA GLU A 132 -10.91 21.68 -33.46
C GLU A 132 -11.56 20.58 -34.28
N ARG A 133 -11.77 19.40 -33.67
CA ARG A 133 -12.47 18.30 -34.33
C ARG A 133 -13.89 18.67 -34.75
N SER A 134 -14.67 19.27 -33.85
CA SER A 134 -16.05 19.66 -34.13
C SER A 134 -16.18 20.67 -35.28
N LYS A 135 -15.15 21.49 -35.52
CA LYS A 135 -15.11 22.43 -36.66
C LYS A 135 -14.77 21.76 -37.99
N ASN A 136 -14.16 20.58 -37.96
CA ASN A 136 -13.71 19.83 -39.13
C ASN A 136 -14.71 18.73 -39.56
N LEU A 137 -15.83 18.58 -38.84
CA LEU A 137 -16.97 17.71 -39.15
C LEU A 137 -18.04 18.51 -39.91
#